data_AF-A0A955X4Z8-F1
#
_entry.id   AF-A0A955X4Z8-F1
#
_cell.length_a   1.000
_cell.length_b   1.000
_cell.length_c   1.000
_cell.angle_alpha   90.00
_cell.angle_beta   90.00
_cell.angle_gamma   90.00
#
_symmetry.space_group_name_H-M   'P 1'
#
loop_
_entity.id
_entity.type
_entity.pdbx_description
1 polymer ?
#
loop_
_entity_poly.entity_id
_entity_poly.type
_entity_poly.pdbx_seq_one_letter_code
_entity_poly.pdbx_strand_id
1 'polypeptide(L)'
;MTTRNASTIGSRHHRRLSNYLLDRRFQLKYVGMIMALSSLLSVALGSFLVQQMRENSRMLQLDAELDPVFQEQLAQADAQAVLVLVGTLVLFNLALGLGALVLTHRMAGPLFVFRRYLAMLAGGKIPRVRALRKGDEFADVLEGLQEAVSAVEARARADLEVAQRLRALTEGAVDAVAIRAEVDRWAEDKRALLGEEPPPNPRLDHPAQDA
;
A
#
# COMPACT_ATOMS: atom_id res chain seq x y z
N MET A 1 13.79 -59.52 -16.19
CA MET A 1 14.65 -58.94 -15.14
C MET A 1 14.44 -57.43 -15.14
N THR A 2 13.83 -56.94 -14.06
CA THR A 2 13.95 -55.60 -13.45
C THR A 2 13.43 -54.36 -14.19
N THR A 3 12.23 -53.96 -13.76
CA THR A 3 11.57 -52.65 -13.85
C THR A 3 12.36 -51.52 -13.17
N ARG A 4 12.31 -50.29 -13.69
CA ARG A 4 12.56 -49.06 -12.91
C ARG A 4 11.42 -48.04 -13.12
N ASN A 5 10.58 -47.95 -12.09
CA ASN A 5 9.65 -46.85 -11.85
C ASN A 5 10.44 -45.59 -11.45
N ALA A 6 10.12 -44.45 -12.06
CA ALA A 6 10.51 -43.14 -11.54
C ALA A 6 9.23 -42.40 -11.12
N SER A 7 8.87 -42.57 -9.85
CA SER A 7 7.84 -41.77 -9.17
C SER A 7 8.43 -40.41 -8.79
N THR A 8 8.13 -39.36 -9.55
CA THR A 8 8.42 -37.98 -9.16
C THR A 8 7.45 -37.56 -8.06
N ILE A 9 7.90 -37.62 -6.80
CA ILE A 9 7.21 -37.04 -5.66
C ILE A 9 7.32 -35.51 -5.78
N GLY A 10 6.25 -34.87 -6.24
CA GLY A 10 6.11 -33.42 -6.18
C GLY A 10 6.05 -32.97 -4.72
N SER A 11 7.10 -32.29 -4.26
CA SER A 11 7.16 -31.69 -2.93
C SER A 11 6.07 -30.62 -2.79
N ARG A 12 5.09 -30.89 -1.91
CA ARG A 12 4.12 -29.88 -1.48
C ARG A 12 4.89 -28.80 -0.70
N HIS A 13 5.12 -27.66 -1.34
CA HIS A 13 5.61 -26.46 -0.67
C HIS A 13 4.57 -26.00 0.35
N HIS A 14 4.79 -26.34 1.62
CA HIS A 14 4.06 -25.77 2.74
C HIS A 14 4.31 -24.25 2.75
N ARG A 15 3.31 -23.48 2.33
CA ARG A 15 3.30 -22.02 2.49
C ARG A 15 3.29 -21.73 3.99
N ARG A 16 4.47 -21.45 4.54
CA ARG A 16 4.62 -21.11 5.96
C ARG A 16 3.76 -19.89 6.26
N LEU A 17 2.83 -20.04 7.19
CA LEU A 17 1.99 -18.98 7.76
C LEU A 17 2.81 -17.87 8.45
N SER A 18 4.12 -18.08 8.60
CA SER A 18 5.07 -17.13 9.19
C SER A 18 5.28 -15.83 8.41
N ASN A 19 4.63 -15.67 7.24
CA ASN A 19 4.64 -14.43 6.47
C ASN A 19 3.47 -13.47 6.82
N TYR A 20 2.74 -13.71 7.90
CA TYR A 20 1.65 -12.82 8.33
C TYR A 20 2.12 -11.44 8.83
N LEU A 21 3.44 -11.30 9.05
CA LEU A 21 4.08 -10.18 9.75
C LEU A 21 5.20 -9.56 8.91
N LEU A 22 4.99 -9.45 7.60
CA LEU A 22 5.97 -8.90 6.65
C LEU A 22 6.31 -7.42 6.94
N ASP A 23 5.39 -6.67 7.57
CA ASP A 23 5.61 -5.31 8.07
C ASP A 23 4.96 -5.10 9.46
N ARG A 24 5.49 -5.78 10.49
CA ARG A 24 5.08 -5.62 11.91
C ARG A 24 4.98 -4.17 12.35
N ARG A 25 5.92 -3.33 11.90
CA ARG A 25 6.01 -1.92 12.28
C ARG A 25 4.81 -1.11 11.79
N PHE A 26 4.36 -1.36 10.56
CA PHE A 26 3.20 -0.69 9.99
C PHE A 26 1.93 -1.13 10.75
N GLN A 27 1.69 -2.43 10.85
CA GLN A 27 0.49 -2.97 11.51
C GLN A 27 0.37 -2.51 12.96
N LEU A 28 1.44 -2.66 13.76
CA LEU A 28 1.42 -2.28 15.18
C LEU A 28 1.26 -0.78 15.38
N LYS A 29 1.82 0.06 14.49
CA LYS A 29 1.63 1.51 14.56
C LYS A 29 0.15 1.87 14.40
N TYR A 30 -0.52 1.37 13.36
CA TYR A 30 -1.92 1.73 13.10
C TYR A 30 -2.90 1.04 14.04
N VAL A 31 -2.71 -0.25 14.35
CA VAL A 31 -3.52 -0.95 15.35
C VAL A 31 -3.37 -0.26 16.71
N GLY A 32 -2.15 0.06 17.12
CA GLY A 32 -1.89 0.78 18.37
C GLY A 32 -2.54 2.17 18.41
N MET A 33 -2.46 2.94 17.32
CA MET A 33 -3.13 4.26 17.23
C MET A 33 -4.65 4.13 17.34
N ILE A 34 -5.27 3.16 16.64
CA ILE A 34 -6.71 2.92 16.70
C ILE A 34 -7.12 2.50 18.11
N MET A 35 -6.40 1.56 18.72
CA MET A 35 -6.68 1.09 20.08
C MET A 35 -6.50 2.19 21.13
N ALA A 36 -5.48 3.04 20.98
CA ALA A 36 -5.26 4.17 21.89
C ALA A 36 -6.40 5.18 21.81
N LEU A 37 -6.82 5.54 20.59
CA LEU A 37 -7.94 6.45 20.37
C LEU A 37 -9.26 5.85 20.86
N SER A 38 -9.55 4.57 20.55
CA SER A 38 -10.77 3.91 21.00
C SER A 38 -10.81 3.75 22.51
N SER A 39 -9.67 3.44 23.15
CA SER A 39 -9.58 3.35 24.61
C SER A 39 -9.80 4.71 25.26
N LEU A 40 -9.21 5.79 24.72
CA LEU A 40 -9.42 7.15 25.20
C LEU A 40 -10.90 7.53 25.14
N LEU A 41 -11.55 7.30 24.00
CA LEU A 41 -12.98 7.57 23.82
C LEU A 41 -13.84 6.69 24.75
N SER A 42 -13.48 5.42 24.92
CA SER A 42 -14.19 4.49 25.81
C SER A 42 -14.10 4.90 27.26
N VAL A 43 -12.93 5.37 27.72
CA VAL A 43 -12.76 5.90 29.07
C VAL A 43 -13.58 7.17 29.25
N ALA A 44 -13.53 8.10 28.29
CA ALA A 44 -14.29 9.35 28.37
C ALA A 44 -15.81 9.12 28.43
N LEU A 45 -16.35 8.32 27.49
CA LEU A 45 -17.77 7.96 27.48
C LEU A 45 -18.15 7.10 28.69
N GLY A 46 -17.32 6.14 29.06
CA GLY A 46 -17.55 5.30 30.23
C GLY A 46 -17.62 6.11 31.52
N SER A 47 -16.70 7.07 31.72
CA SER A 47 -16.74 7.97 32.88
C SER A 47 -17.97 8.86 32.88
N PHE A 48 -18.36 9.38 31.71
CA PHE A 48 -19.55 10.21 31.58
C PHE A 48 -20.83 9.43 31.92
N LEU A 49 -20.97 8.20 31.42
CA LEU A 49 -22.13 7.35 31.71
C LEU A 49 -22.20 6.94 33.18
N VAL A 50 -21.06 6.59 33.79
CA VAL A 50 -21.02 6.26 35.23
C VAL A 50 -21.34 7.48 36.09
N GLN A 51 -20.88 8.67 35.70
CA GLN A 51 -21.24 9.91 36.38
C GLN A 51 -22.76 10.14 36.32
N GLN A 52 -23.35 10.08 35.12
CA GLN A 52 -24.78 10.26 34.93
C GLN A 52 -25.60 9.24 35.73
N MET A 53 -25.17 7.97 35.73
CA MET A 53 -25.85 6.91 36.47
C MET A 53 -25.81 7.17 37.97
N ARG A 54 -24.66 7.57 38.51
CA ARG A 54 -24.52 7.93 39.93
C ARG A 54 -25.37 9.14 40.32
N GLU A 55 -25.49 10.14 39.44
CA GLU A 55 -26.37 11.30 39.67
C GLU A 55 -27.85 10.89 39.69
N ASN A 56 -28.27 10.03 38.77
CA ASN A 56 -29.63 9.47 38.74
C ASN A 56 -29.93 8.65 40.00
N SER A 57 -29.04 7.75 40.41
CA SER A 57 -29.21 6.95 41.63
C SER A 57 -29.23 7.83 42.89
N ARG A 58 -28.44 8.90 42.94
CA ARG A 58 -28.45 9.86 44.05
C ARG A 58 -29.78 10.63 44.15
N MET A 59 -30.35 11.03 43.01
CA MET A 59 -31.66 11.68 42.99
C MET A 59 -32.76 10.78 43.51
N LEU A 60 -32.74 9.48 43.15
CA LEU A 60 -33.68 8.49 43.68
C LEU A 60 -33.50 8.32 45.20
N GLN A 61 -32.26 8.24 45.70
CA GLN A 61 -31.96 8.08 47.13
C GLN A 61 -32.36 9.26 48.03
N LEU A 62 -32.47 10.46 47.46
CA LEU A 62 -32.94 11.65 48.19
C LEU A 62 -34.45 11.59 48.49
N ASP A 63 -35.18 10.70 47.83
CA ASP A 63 -36.59 10.46 48.11
C ASP A 63 -36.73 9.65 49.41
N ALA A 64 -37.29 10.28 50.45
CA ALA A 64 -37.21 9.83 51.83
C ALA A 64 -38.00 8.54 52.15
N GLU A 65 -38.75 8.01 51.18
CA GLU A 65 -39.61 6.83 51.32
C GLU A 65 -38.99 5.52 50.79
N LEU A 66 -37.73 5.54 50.34
CA LEU A 66 -37.11 4.33 49.82
C LEU A 66 -36.79 3.30 50.91
N ASP A 67 -37.52 2.19 50.88
CA ASP A 67 -37.30 0.99 51.70
C ASP A 67 -35.84 0.49 51.58
N PRO A 68 -35.17 0.11 52.69
CA PRO A 68 -33.85 -0.53 52.68
C PRO A 68 -33.67 -1.64 51.63
N VAL A 69 -34.72 -2.44 51.37
CA VAL A 69 -34.68 -3.49 50.34
C VAL A 69 -34.49 -2.91 48.94
N PHE A 70 -35.14 -1.78 48.65
CA PHE A 70 -35.01 -1.11 47.35
C PHE A 70 -33.63 -0.49 47.16
N GLN A 71 -33.04 0.06 48.23
CA GLN A 71 -31.67 0.60 48.15
C GLN A 71 -30.63 -0.46 47.79
N GLU A 72 -30.77 -1.65 48.38
CA GLU A 72 -29.88 -2.78 48.05
C GLU A 72 -30.05 -3.21 46.59
N GLN A 73 -31.29 -3.30 46.10
CA GLN A 73 -31.57 -3.63 44.70
C GLN A 73 -30.99 -2.60 43.73
N LEU A 74 -31.10 -1.30 44.05
CA LEU A 74 -30.54 -0.22 43.24
C LEU A 74 -29.00 -0.31 43.18
N ALA A 75 -28.34 -0.56 44.31
CA ALA A 75 -26.89 -0.73 44.36
C ALA A 75 -26.40 -1.95 43.56
N GLN A 76 -27.14 -3.06 43.62
CA GLN A 76 -26.84 -4.24 42.81
C GLN A 76 -27.05 -3.96 41.32
N ALA A 77 -28.12 -3.25 40.94
CA ALA A 77 -28.38 -2.86 39.56
C ALA A 77 -27.30 -1.92 39.02
N ASP A 78 -26.85 -0.94 39.80
CA ASP A 78 -25.74 -0.05 39.45
C ASP A 78 -24.44 -0.84 39.26
N ALA A 79 -24.11 -1.75 40.18
CA ALA A 79 -22.93 -2.59 40.06
C ALA A 79 -22.97 -3.47 38.79
N GLN A 80 -24.14 -4.07 38.51
CA GLN A 80 -24.34 -4.88 37.31
C GLN A 80 -24.25 -4.02 36.04
N ALA A 81 -24.82 -2.82 36.03
CA ALA A 81 -24.75 -1.89 34.90
C ALA A 81 -23.30 -1.44 34.63
N VAL A 82 -22.52 -1.12 35.65
CA VAL A 82 -21.08 -0.82 35.51
C VAL A 82 -20.32 -2.02 34.95
N LEU A 83 -20.58 -3.23 35.45
CA LEU A 83 -19.91 -4.45 34.99
C LEU A 83 -20.20 -4.71 33.51
N VAL A 84 -21.47 -4.61 33.10
CA VAL A 84 -21.89 -4.77 31.71
C VAL A 84 -21.30 -3.67 30.81
N LEU A 85 -21.27 -2.42 31.27
CA LEU A 85 -20.67 -1.30 30.54
C LEU A 85 -19.18 -1.55 30.29
N VAL A 86 -18.41 -1.84 31.35
CA VAL A 86 -16.97 -2.09 31.24
C VAL A 86 -16.70 -3.31 30.36
N GLY A 87 -17.43 -4.41 30.56
CA GLY A 87 -17.29 -5.61 29.73
C GLY A 87 -17.56 -5.33 28.25
N THR A 88 -18.60 -4.55 27.95
CA THR A 88 -18.96 -4.16 26.57
C THR A 88 -17.88 -3.26 25.95
N LEU A 89 -17.36 -2.27 26.67
CA LEU A 89 -16.30 -1.39 26.18
C LEU A 89 -14.99 -2.15 25.92
N VAL A 90 -14.63 -3.09 26.80
CA VAL A 90 -13.47 -3.96 26.59
C VAL A 90 -13.66 -4.81 25.33
N LEU A 91 -14.81 -5.48 25.21
CA LEU A 91 -15.14 -6.30 24.04
C LEU A 91 -15.12 -5.48 22.75
N PHE A 92 -15.67 -4.27 22.77
CA PHE A 92 -15.65 -3.33 21.64
C PHE A 92 -14.22 -2.96 21.22
N ASN A 93 -13.35 -2.61 22.17
CA ASN A 93 -11.94 -2.30 21.88
C ASN A 93 -11.20 -3.50 21.29
N LEU A 94 -11.45 -4.70 21.80
CA LEU A 94 -10.88 -5.93 21.25
C LEU A 94 -11.38 -6.18 19.82
N ALA A 95 -12.68 -6.01 19.56
CA ALA A 95 -13.25 -6.16 18.23
C ALA A 95 -12.64 -5.16 17.24
N LEU A 96 -12.48 -3.89 17.63
CA LEU A 96 -11.80 -2.88 16.82
C LEU A 96 -10.33 -3.23 16.56
N GLY A 97 -9.59 -3.68 17.58
CA GLY A 97 -8.20 -4.09 17.44
C GLY A 97 -8.03 -5.26 16.48
N LEU A 98 -8.90 -6.28 16.58
CA LEU A 98 -8.94 -7.42 15.65
C LEU A 98 -9.31 -6.97 14.23
N GLY A 99 -10.31 -6.09 14.09
CA GLY A 99 -10.71 -5.52 12.80
C GLY A 99 -9.57 -4.74 12.14
N ALA A 100 -8.87 -3.89 12.91
CA ALA A 100 -7.69 -3.15 12.45
C ALA A 100 -6.56 -4.09 12.03
N LEU A 101 -6.34 -5.19 12.75
CA LEU A 101 -5.33 -6.20 12.39
C LEU A 101 -5.68 -6.87 11.04
N VAL A 102 -6.94 -7.24 10.84
CA VAL A 102 -7.40 -7.83 9.57
C VAL A 102 -7.26 -6.85 8.41
N LEU A 103 -7.66 -5.59 8.60
CA LEU A 103 -7.55 -4.54 7.59
C LEU A 103 -6.09 -4.30 7.20
N THR A 104 -5.23 -4.08 8.18
CA THR A 104 -3.79 -3.83 7.94
C THR A 104 -3.09 -5.03 7.30
N HIS A 105 -3.55 -6.26 7.55
CA HIS A 105 -3.05 -7.45 6.85
C HIS A 105 -3.41 -7.44 5.36
N ARG A 106 -4.67 -7.12 5.02
CA ARG A 106 -5.11 -6.99 3.61
C ARG A 106 -4.32 -5.91 2.88
N MET A 107 -3.89 -4.86 3.57
CA MET A 107 -3.10 -3.79 2.95
C MET A 107 -1.62 -4.14 2.74
N ALA A 108 -1.00 -4.87 3.67
CA ALA A 108 0.44 -5.11 3.65
C ALA A 108 0.91 -5.96 2.46
N GLY A 109 0.09 -6.92 2.01
CA GLY A 109 0.42 -7.80 0.88
C GLY A 109 0.65 -7.05 -0.43
N PRO A 110 -0.36 -6.30 -0.92
CA PRO A 110 -0.24 -5.47 -2.12
C PRO A 110 0.92 -4.46 -2.03
N LEU A 111 1.09 -3.82 -0.87
CA LEU A 111 2.14 -2.81 -0.68
C LEU A 111 3.55 -3.40 -0.84
N PHE A 112 3.79 -4.61 -0.33
CA PHE A 112 5.06 -5.31 -0.54
C PHE A 112 5.32 -5.61 -2.02
N VAL A 113 4.27 -6.02 -2.75
CA VAL A 113 4.36 -6.31 -4.18
C VAL A 113 4.69 -5.04 -4.97
N PHE A 114 4.04 -3.91 -4.68
CA PHE A 114 4.34 -2.63 -5.30
C PHE A 114 5.78 -2.19 -5.07
N ARG A 115 6.26 -2.26 -3.81
CA ARG A 115 7.66 -1.96 -3.48
C ARG A 115 8.63 -2.81 -4.30
N ARG A 116 8.31 -4.10 -4.48
CA ARG A 116 9.13 -5.00 -5.28
C ARG A 116 9.15 -4.60 -6.76
N TYR A 117 8.00 -4.26 -7.35
CA TYR A 117 7.94 -3.82 -8.75
C TYR A 117 8.69 -2.50 -8.97
N LEU A 118 8.52 -1.54 -8.06
CA LEU A 118 9.26 -0.28 -8.09
C LEU A 118 10.77 -0.50 -7.96
N ALA A 119 11.20 -1.40 -7.06
CA ALA A 119 12.62 -1.77 -6.94
C ALA A 119 13.18 -2.44 -8.20
N MET A 120 12.37 -3.27 -8.88
CA MET A 120 12.77 -3.85 -10.17
C MET A 120 12.95 -2.77 -11.24
N LEU A 121 12.00 -1.84 -11.35
CA LEU A 121 12.10 -0.70 -12.28
C LEU A 121 13.33 0.16 -11.98
N ALA A 122 13.56 0.50 -10.71
CA ALA A 122 14.74 1.24 -10.28
C ALA A 122 16.05 0.50 -10.59
N GLY A 123 16.03 -0.83 -10.58
CA GLY A 123 17.14 -1.68 -11.00
C GLY A 123 17.23 -1.92 -12.52
N GLY A 124 16.47 -1.19 -13.34
CA GLY A 124 16.47 -1.32 -14.80
C GLY A 124 15.77 -2.58 -15.34
N LYS A 125 14.99 -3.28 -14.51
CA LYS A 125 14.27 -4.49 -14.90
C LYS A 125 12.78 -4.20 -15.03
N ILE A 126 12.17 -4.60 -16.14
CA ILE A 126 10.74 -4.46 -16.36
C ILE A 126 10.00 -5.59 -15.61
N PRO A 127 9.20 -5.28 -14.57
CA PRO A 127 8.45 -6.29 -13.85
C PRO A 127 7.24 -6.75 -14.66
N ARG A 128 6.88 -8.04 -14.53
CA ARG A 128 5.57 -8.52 -14.98
C ARG A 128 4.52 -8.21 -13.92
N VAL A 129 3.75 -7.16 -14.13
CA VAL A 129 2.66 -6.77 -13.23
C VAL A 129 1.54 -7.80 -13.35
N ARG A 130 1.21 -8.44 -12.23
CA ARG A 130 0.10 -9.40 -12.13
C ARG A 130 -1.06 -8.76 -11.38
N ALA A 131 -2.28 -9.07 -11.81
CA ALA A 131 -3.51 -8.68 -11.13
C ALA A 131 -3.48 -8.99 -9.62
N LEU A 132 -4.06 -8.08 -8.83
CA LEU A 132 -4.27 -8.27 -7.40
C LEU A 132 -5.36 -9.29 -7.10
N ARG A 133 -5.45 -9.74 -5.85
CA ARG A 133 -6.53 -10.64 -5.44
C ARG A 133 -7.85 -9.87 -5.46
N LYS A 134 -8.94 -10.55 -5.83
CA LYS A 134 -10.29 -9.98 -5.78
C LYS A 134 -10.58 -9.45 -4.36
N GLY A 135 -10.88 -8.17 -4.26
CA GLY A 135 -11.16 -7.46 -3.01
C GLY A 135 -9.96 -6.76 -2.37
N ASP A 136 -8.78 -6.69 -2.99
CA ASP A 136 -7.73 -5.80 -2.48
C ASP A 136 -8.07 -4.33 -2.77
N GLU A 137 -7.87 -3.45 -1.80
CA GLU A 137 -8.23 -2.00 -1.86
C GLU A 137 -7.35 -1.19 -2.84
N PHE A 138 -6.37 -1.80 -3.48
CA PHE A 138 -5.35 -1.12 -4.29
C PHE A 138 -5.42 -1.44 -5.78
N ALA A 139 -6.60 -1.84 -6.28
CA ALA A 139 -6.79 -2.16 -7.69
C ALA A 139 -6.40 -0.99 -8.60
N ASP A 140 -6.90 0.21 -8.32
CA ASP A 140 -6.64 1.42 -9.12
C ASP A 140 -5.15 1.80 -9.12
N VAL A 141 -4.47 1.63 -7.98
CA VAL A 141 -3.02 1.87 -7.87
C VAL A 141 -2.23 0.86 -8.72
N LEU A 142 -2.67 -0.40 -8.75
CA LEU A 142 -2.06 -1.43 -9.60
C LEU A 142 -2.27 -1.12 -11.07
N GLU A 143 -3.45 -0.64 -11.46
CA GLU A 143 -3.77 -0.24 -12.83
C GLU A 143 -2.83 0.89 -13.30
N GLY A 144 -2.71 1.97 -12.52
CA GLY A 144 -1.77 3.04 -12.84
C GLY A 144 -0.30 2.56 -12.89
N LEU A 145 0.09 1.63 -12.01
CA LEU A 145 1.42 1.02 -12.06
C LEU A 145 1.61 0.16 -13.33
N GLN A 146 0.57 -0.55 -13.77
CA GLN A 146 0.60 -1.35 -14.99
C GLN A 146 0.74 -0.48 -16.24
N GLU A 147 0.02 0.65 -16.30
CA GLU A 147 0.18 1.64 -17.36
C GLU A 147 1.60 2.21 -17.40
N ALA A 148 2.13 2.61 -16.23
CA ALA A 148 3.49 3.13 -16.12
C ALA A 148 4.53 2.10 -16.60
N VAL A 149 4.43 0.84 -16.16
CA VAL A 149 5.32 -0.25 -16.60
C VAL A 149 5.21 -0.47 -18.11
N SER A 150 3.99 -0.47 -18.65
CA SER A 150 3.76 -0.67 -20.08
C SER A 150 4.37 0.46 -20.92
N ALA A 151 4.28 1.70 -20.45
CA ALA A 151 4.92 2.83 -21.09
C ALA A 151 6.45 2.74 -21.03
N VAL A 152 7.03 2.30 -19.91
CA VAL A 152 8.49 2.06 -19.79
C VAL A 152 8.93 0.97 -20.78
N GLU A 153 8.15 -0.10 -20.89
CA GLU A 153 8.43 -1.18 -21.82
C GLU A 153 8.35 -0.73 -23.29
N ALA A 154 7.32 0.03 -23.66
CA ALA A 154 7.19 0.57 -25.01
C ALA A 154 8.41 1.45 -25.39
N ARG A 155 8.86 2.31 -24.47
CA ARG A 155 10.06 3.15 -24.68
C ARG A 155 11.33 2.32 -24.85
N ALA A 156 11.54 1.31 -23.99
CA ALA A 156 12.71 0.43 -24.10
C ALA A 156 12.73 -0.35 -25.42
N ARG A 157 11.56 -0.75 -25.93
CA ARG A 157 11.44 -1.39 -27.25
C ARG A 157 11.77 -0.42 -28.39
N ALA A 158 11.26 0.81 -28.35
CA ALA A 158 11.58 1.83 -29.34
C ALA A 158 13.09 2.11 -29.40
N ASP A 159 13.75 2.19 -28.24
CA ASP A 159 15.22 2.35 -28.18
C ASP A 159 15.97 1.18 -28.81
N LEU A 160 15.48 -0.05 -28.57
CA LEU A 160 16.06 -1.24 -29.19
C LEU A 160 15.90 -1.23 -30.72
N GLU A 161 14.75 -0.77 -31.23
CA GLU A 161 14.52 -0.64 -32.67
C GLU A 161 15.44 0.39 -33.31
N VAL A 162 15.73 1.51 -32.64
CA VAL A 162 16.73 2.50 -33.10
C VAL A 162 18.12 1.86 -33.15
N ALA A 163 18.52 1.14 -32.09
CA ALA A 163 19.81 0.44 -32.06
C ALA A 163 19.94 -0.60 -33.19
N GLN A 164 18.86 -1.32 -33.50
CA GLN A 164 18.81 -2.28 -34.60
C GLN A 164 18.92 -1.59 -35.97
N ARG A 165 18.24 -0.46 -36.18
CA ARG A 165 18.36 0.37 -37.40
C ARG A 165 19.77 0.90 -37.59
N LEU A 166 20.38 1.44 -36.54
CA LEU A 166 21.76 1.92 -36.56
C LEU A 166 22.73 0.79 -36.92
N ARG A 167 22.56 -0.39 -36.34
CA ARG A 167 23.37 -1.57 -36.70
C ARG A 167 23.25 -1.91 -38.19
N ALA A 168 22.03 -1.94 -38.73
CA ALA A 168 21.80 -2.23 -40.15
C ALA A 168 22.50 -1.20 -41.08
N LEU A 169 22.50 0.09 -40.71
CA LEU A 169 23.21 1.15 -41.46
C LEU A 169 24.73 1.03 -41.42
N THR A 170 25.28 0.27 -40.47
CA THR A 170 26.71 -0.03 -40.36
C THR A 170 27.11 -1.36 -41.00
N GLU A 171 26.14 -2.17 -41.44
CA GLU A 171 26.41 -3.43 -42.14
C GLU A 171 26.70 -3.13 -43.62
N GLY A 172 27.99 -2.98 -43.96
CA GLY A 172 28.46 -2.76 -45.34
C GLY A 172 29.14 -1.40 -45.54
N ALA A 173 28.77 -0.68 -46.60
CA ALA A 173 29.25 0.70 -46.82
C ALA A 173 28.56 1.63 -45.82
N VAL A 174 29.34 2.23 -44.94
CA VAL A 174 28.82 3.08 -43.84
C VAL A 174 28.18 4.34 -44.41
N ASP A 175 26.87 4.48 -44.21
CA ASP A 175 26.14 5.72 -44.51
C ASP A 175 26.18 6.66 -43.30
N ALA A 176 27.24 7.47 -43.24
CA ALA A 176 27.46 8.42 -42.15
C ALA A 176 26.39 9.53 -42.06
N VAL A 177 25.70 9.84 -43.16
CA VAL A 177 24.64 10.87 -43.18
C VAL A 177 23.37 10.29 -42.56
N ALA A 178 22.97 9.09 -42.97
CA ALA A 178 21.80 8.41 -42.41
C ALA A 178 21.98 8.10 -40.92
N ILE A 179 23.17 7.67 -40.50
CA ILE A 179 23.47 7.42 -39.08
C ILE A 179 23.32 8.70 -38.25
N ARG A 180 23.86 9.83 -38.72
CA ARG A 180 23.77 11.11 -37.99
C ARG A 180 22.32 11.56 -37.84
N ALA A 181 21.53 11.48 -38.91
CA ALA A 181 20.12 11.84 -38.88
C ALA A 181 19.31 10.95 -37.91
N GLU A 182 19.61 9.64 -37.83
CA GLU A 182 18.95 8.74 -36.88
C GLU A 182 19.30 9.07 -35.42
N VAL A 183 20.59 9.32 -35.14
CA VAL A 183 21.06 9.69 -33.79
C VAL A 183 20.49 11.04 -33.35
N ASP A 184 20.44 12.03 -34.24
CA ASP A 184 19.90 13.35 -33.91
C ASP A 184 18.40 13.25 -33.55
N ARG A 185 17.61 12.50 -34.32
CA ARG A 185 16.20 12.23 -34.00
C ARG A 185 16.02 11.52 -32.66
N TRP A 186 16.80 10.47 -32.42
CA TRP A 186 16.75 9.75 -31.14
C TRP A 186 17.13 10.66 -29.96
N ALA A 187 18.13 11.53 -30.14
CA ALA A 187 18.53 12.49 -29.11
C ALA A 187 17.44 13.55 -28.85
N GLU A 188 16.75 14.04 -29.87
CA GLU A 188 15.59 14.93 -29.73
C GLU A 188 14.46 14.26 -28.94
N ASP A 189 14.10 13.02 -29.26
CA ASP A 189 13.09 12.25 -28.52
C ASP A 189 13.47 12.09 -27.04
N LYS A 190 14.77 11.86 -26.75
CA LYS A 190 15.28 11.77 -25.37
C LYS A 190 15.26 13.09 -24.63
N ARG A 191 15.62 14.20 -25.28
CA ARG A 191 15.54 15.54 -24.68
C ARG A 191 14.10 15.92 -24.37
N ALA A 192 13.17 15.66 -25.29
CA ALA A 192 11.75 15.89 -25.07
C ALA A 192 11.22 15.09 -23.86
N LEU A 193 11.66 13.83 -23.71
CA LEU A 193 11.31 13.01 -22.56
C LEU A 193 11.87 13.56 -21.23
N LEU A 194 13.07 14.14 -21.25
CA LEU A 194 13.71 14.76 -20.09
C LEU A 194 13.18 16.19 -19.80
N GLY A 195 12.41 16.77 -20.73
CA GLY A 195 11.99 18.16 -20.66
C GLY A 195 13.13 19.16 -20.91
N GLU A 196 14.18 18.73 -21.62
CA GLU A 196 15.31 19.59 -22.00
C GLU A 196 15.00 20.34 -23.31
N GLU A 197 15.30 21.64 -23.35
CA GLU A 197 15.23 22.43 -24.60
C GLU A 197 16.37 22.03 -25.56
N PRO A 198 16.14 22.08 -26.89
CA PRO A 198 17.18 21.76 -27.86
C PRO A 198 18.37 22.71 -27.70
N PRO A 199 19.62 22.23 -27.88
CA PRO A 199 20.80 23.08 -27.78
C PRO A 199 20.72 24.23 -28.80
N PRO A 200 21.19 25.44 -28.45
CA PRO A 200 21.20 26.58 -29.36
C PRO A 200 21.96 26.22 -30.64
N ASN A 201 21.37 26.54 -31.79
CA ASN A 201 21.90 26.20 -33.10
C ASN A 201 23.22 26.98 -33.33
N PRO A 202 24.39 26.31 -33.39
CA PRO A 202 25.68 27.00 -33.55
C PRO A 202 25.79 27.77 -34.88
N ARG A 203 24.90 27.50 -35.85
CA ARG A 203 24.90 28.14 -37.16
C ARG A 203 24.14 29.47 -37.21
N LEU A 204 23.43 29.85 -36.15
CA LEU A 204 22.67 31.11 -36.10
C LEU A 204 23.33 32.20 -35.25
N ASP A 205 24.35 31.85 -34.46
CA ASP A 205 25.01 32.77 -33.52
C ASP A 205 26.35 33.35 -34.03
N HIS A 206 26.69 33.13 -35.31
CA HIS A 206 27.69 33.98 -35.95
C HIS A 206 27.01 35.27 -36.39
N PRO A 207 27.17 36.40 -35.66
CA PRO A 207 26.86 37.68 -36.28
C PRO A 207 27.68 37.75 -37.55
N ALA A 208 27.05 38.14 -38.65
CA ALA A 208 27.72 38.51 -39.89
C ALA A 208 28.74 39.61 -39.57
N GLN A 209 29.95 39.23 -39.22
CA GLN A 209 31.13 40.05 -39.42
C GLN A 209 31.44 39.91 -40.89
N ASP A 210 31.04 40.93 -41.66
CA ASP A 210 31.83 41.55 -42.74
C ASP A 210 30.89 42.29 -43.71
N ALA A 211 30.80 43.61 -43.53
CA ALA A 211 30.84 44.66 -44.57
C ALA A 211 30.72 46.05 -43.92
#